data_AF-A0A2A5J500-F1
#
_entry.id   AF-A0A2A5J500-F1
#
_cell.length_a   1.000
_cell.length_b   1.000
_cell.length_c   1.000
_cell.angle_alpha   90.00
_cell.angle_beta   90.00
_cell.angle_gamma   90.00
#
_symmetry.space_group_name_H-M   'P 1'
#
loop_
_entity.id
_entity.type
_entity.pdbx_description
1 polymer ?
#
loop_
_entity_poly.entity_id
_entity_poly.type
_entity_poly.pdbx_seq_one_letter_code
_entity_poly.pdbx_strand_id
1 'polypeptide(L)'
;MDLAPDVARDVVLACAEFLGVLNEAHRNLLGIENVSGMGTLQSGINLAAKFSKKAVGGEDSLEKSLSSHIQVITEMRDFFQQCVDRYGEVDDSNASALASVVTPR
;
A
#
# COMPACT_ATOMS: atom_id res chain seq x y z
N MET A 1 -15.90 -6.62 -15.13
CA MET A 1 -16.61 -5.84 -14.10
C MET A 1 -16.36 -4.40 -14.43
N ASP A 2 -17.37 -3.68 -14.93
CA ASP A 2 -17.26 -2.25 -15.18
C ASP A 2 -17.51 -1.53 -13.86
N LEU A 3 -16.49 -0.81 -13.39
CA LEU A 3 -16.56 0.00 -12.18
C LEU A 3 -16.69 1.46 -12.62
N ALA A 4 -17.60 2.22 -12.02
CA ALA A 4 -17.71 3.64 -12.37
C ALA A 4 -16.35 4.35 -12.15
N PRO A 5 -15.88 5.19 -13.10
CA PRO A 5 -14.52 5.77 -13.06
C PRO A 5 -14.22 6.61 -11.82
N ASP A 6 -15.25 7.22 -11.23
CA ASP A 6 -15.20 7.93 -9.96
C ASP A 6 -14.87 7.00 -8.79
N VAL A 7 -15.55 5.86 -8.69
CA VAL A 7 -15.29 4.86 -7.65
C VAL A 7 -13.88 4.28 -7.77
N ALA A 8 -13.41 4.02 -9.00
CA ALA A 8 -12.05 3.53 -9.23
C ALA A 8 -10.99 4.55 -8.75
N ARG A 9 -11.20 5.85 -9.02
CA ARG A 9 -10.33 6.93 -8.54
C ARG A 9 -10.34 7.04 -7.02
N ASP A 10 -11.51 6.95 -6.39
CA ASP A 10 -11.62 7.03 -4.93
C ASP A 10 -10.86 5.88 -4.24
N VAL A 11 -10.93 4.66 -4.81
CA VAL A 11 -10.18 3.52 -4.28
C VAL A 11 -8.67 3.73 -4.44
N VAL A 12 -8.20 4.28 -5.57
CA VAL A 12 -6.77 4.60 -5.75
C VAL A 12 -6.29 5.59 -4.69
N LEU A 13 -7.06 6.66 -4.43
CA LEU A 13 -6.74 7.65 -3.41
C LEU A 13 -6.70 7.03 -2.01
N ALA A 14 -7.70 6.24 -1.65
CA ALA A 14 -7.74 5.54 -0.37
C ALA A 14 -6.55 4.58 -0.19
N CYS A 15 -6.16 3.85 -1.25
CA CYS A 15 -4.97 3.00 -1.22
C CYS A 15 -3.70 3.84 -0.99
N ALA A 16 -3.57 4.97 -1.66
CA ALA A 16 -2.39 5.84 -1.53
C ALA A 16 -2.24 6.41 -0.12
N GLU A 17 -3.35 6.89 0.47
CA GLU A 17 -3.37 7.36 1.86
C GLU A 17 -2.99 6.25 2.84
N PHE A 18 -3.58 5.06 2.68
CA PHE A 18 -3.30 3.95 3.57
C PHE A 18 -1.87 3.42 3.44
N LEU A 19 -1.32 3.39 2.23
CA LEU A 19 0.11 3.10 2.02
C LEU A 19 1.00 4.13 2.72
N GLY A 20 0.60 5.40 2.79
CA GLY A 20 1.31 6.41 3.58
C GLY A 20 1.44 6.00 5.05
N VAL A 21 0.33 5.60 5.66
CA VAL A 21 0.26 5.12 7.06
C VAL A 21 1.12 3.86 7.26
N LEU A 22 0.98 2.87 6.37
CA LEU A 22 1.74 1.62 6.47
C LEU A 22 3.25 1.84 6.33
N ASN A 23 3.67 2.70 5.40
CA ASN A 23 5.08 3.04 5.22
C ASN A 23 5.64 3.82 6.42
N GLU A 24 4.83 4.67 7.06
CA GLU A 24 5.22 5.33 8.30
C GLU A 24 5.41 4.33 9.44
N ALA A 25 4.44 3.42 9.64
CA ALA A 25 4.57 2.34 10.61
C ALA A 25 5.81 1.47 10.36
N HIS A 26 6.11 1.18 9.09
CA HIS A 26 7.30 0.42 8.70
C HIS A 26 8.60 1.18 9.04
N ARG A 27 8.66 2.50 8.80
CA ARG A 27 9.82 3.31 9.20
C ARG A 27 10.01 3.35 10.72
N ASN A 28 8.91 3.37 11.47
CA ASN A 28 8.93 3.38 12.93
C ASN A 28 9.47 2.08 13.55
N LEU A 29 9.59 0.99 12.77
CA LEU A 29 10.24 -0.25 13.22
C LEU A 29 11.70 -0.03 13.64
N LEU A 30 12.39 0.94 13.03
CA LEU A 30 13.76 1.32 13.41
C LEU A 30 13.86 1.77 14.88
N GLY A 31 12.77 2.27 15.45
CA GLY A 31 12.73 2.67 16.87
C GLY A 31 12.58 1.48 17.83
N ILE A 32 12.18 0.30 17.33
CA ILE A 32 11.84 -0.87 18.15
C ILE A 32 12.55 -2.15 17.71
N GLU A 33 13.42 -2.10 16.70
CA GLU A 33 14.22 -3.24 16.25
C GLU A 33 15.18 -3.74 17.34
N ASN A 34 15.63 -2.85 18.23
CA ASN A 34 16.60 -3.12 19.28
C ASN A 34 16.00 -2.78 20.65
N VAL A 35 15.15 -3.67 21.17
CA VAL A 35 14.52 -3.49 22.48
C VAL A 35 15.53 -3.75 23.59
N SER A 36 15.63 -2.81 24.53
CA SER A 36 16.49 -2.91 25.71
C SER A 36 15.74 -2.42 26.97
N GLY A 37 16.43 -2.32 28.11
CA GLY A 37 15.83 -1.77 29.35
C GLY A 37 15.02 -2.76 30.20
N MET A 38 15.08 -4.06 29.90
CA MET A 38 14.34 -5.11 30.62
C MET A 38 15.08 -5.66 31.87
N GLY A 39 16.12 -4.95 32.34
CA GLY A 39 16.97 -5.37 33.45
C GLY A 39 18.11 -6.31 33.05
N THR A 40 18.87 -6.78 34.05
CA THR A 40 20.09 -7.58 33.86
C THR A 40 19.92 -9.07 34.15
N LEU A 41 18.77 -9.47 34.70
CA LEU A 41 18.43 -10.88 34.89
C LEU A 41 18.24 -11.56 33.53
N GLN A 42 18.53 -12.87 33.46
CA GLN A 42 18.40 -13.65 32.22
C GLN A 42 16.98 -13.56 31.62
N SER A 43 15.95 -13.48 32.45
CA SER A 43 14.56 -13.27 32.00
C SER A 43 14.38 -11.95 31.26
N GLY A 44 15.00 -10.87 31.75
CA GLY A 44 15.00 -9.56 31.11
C GLY A 44 15.68 -9.57 29.75
N ILE A 45 16.88 -10.17 29.69
CA ILE A 45 17.64 -10.34 28.44
C ILE A 45 16.81 -11.13 27.41
N ASN A 46 16.18 -12.24 27.83
CA ASN A 46 15.34 -13.05 26.97
C ASN A 46 14.11 -12.27 26.47
N LEU A 47 13.52 -11.42 27.31
CA LEU A 47 12.35 -10.62 26.96
C LEU A 47 12.70 -9.54 25.92
N ALA A 48 13.81 -8.84 26.13
CA ALA A 48 14.37 -7.86 25.19
C ALA A 48 14.63 -8.51 23.81
N ALA A 49 15.27 -9.68 23.79
CA ALA A 49 15.50 -10.44 22.56
C ALA A 49 14.19 -10.88 21.88
N LYS A 50 13.19 -11.31 22.66
CA LYS A 50 11.87 -11.72 22.13
C LYS A 50 11.13 -10.55 21.48
N PHE A 51 11.10 -9.38 22.11
CA PHE A 51 10.42 -8.22 21.54
C PHE A 51 11.15 -7.64 20.33
N SER A 52 12.49 -7.64 20.35
CA SER A 52 13.30 -7.26 19.17
C SER A 52 12.95 -8.15 17.97
N LYS A 53 12.90 -9.47 18.16
CA LYS A 53 12.45 -10.42 17.12
C LYS A 53 10.99 -10.23 16.71
N LYS A 54 10.13 -9.78 17.63
CA LYS A 54 8.72 -9.50 17.33
C LYS A 54 8.57 -8.24 16.48
N ALA A 55 9.49 -7.29 16.59
CA ALA A 55 9.54 -6.12 15.73
C ALA A 55 10.09 -6.48 14.33
N VAL A 56 11.31 -7.05 14.26
CA VAL A 56 12.07 -7.26 13.02
C VAL A 56 12.75 -8.63 13.02
N GLY A 57 12.85 -9.27 11.86
CA GLY A 57 13.65 -10.50 11.67
C GLY A 57 13.10 -11.80 12.28
N GLY A 58 12.07 -11.74 13.14
CA GLY A 58 11.32 -12.93 13.59
C GLY A 58 10.45 -13.53 12.49
N GLU A 59 10.05 -14.80 12.65
CA GLU A 59 9.12 -15.50 11.75
C GLU A 59 7.79 -14.73 11.60
N ASP A 60 7.19 -14.36 12.74
CA ASP A 60 5.94 -13.59 12.84
C ASP A 60 6.19 -12.14 13.26
N SER A 61 7.22 -11.52 12.69
CA SER A 61 7.60 -10.14 12.99
C SER A 61 6.60 -9.13 12.40
N LEU A 62 6.47 -7.98 13.08
CA LEU A 62 5.66 -6.87 12.61
C LEU A 62 6.14 -6.34 11.25
N GLU A 63 7.46 -6.31 11.02
CA GLU A 63 8.08 -6.04 9.72
C GLU A 63 7.44 -6.83 8.57
N LYS A 64 7.35 -8.14 8.72
CA LYS A 64 6.80 -9.02 7.68
C LYS A 64 5.32 -8.79 7.47
N SER A 65 4.55 -8.60 8.55
CA SER A 65 3.12 -8.29 8.45
C SER A 65 2.89 -6.96 7.73
N LEU A 66 3.64 -5.91 8.07
CA LEU A 66 3.54 -4.61 7.40
C LEU A 66 3.96 -4.71 5.93
N SER A 67 5.04 -5.42 5.62
CA SER A 67 5.49 -5.63 4.23
C SER A 67 4.44 -6.35 3.40
N SER A 68 3.83 -7.39 3.95
CA SER A 68 2.74 -8.13 3.30
C SER A 68 1.52 -7.24 3.03
N HIS A 69 1.11 -6.42 4.00
CA HIS A 69 0.02 -5.47 3.81
C HIS A 69 0.36 -4.39 2.77
N ILE A 70 1.58 -3.84 2.79
CA ILE A 70 2.04 -2.89 1.78
C ILE A 70 1.96 -3.50 0.38
N GLN A 71 2.38 -4.75 0.23
CA GLN A 71 2.30 -5.45 -1.05
C GLN A 71 0.86 -5.55 -1.54
N VAL A 72 -0.05 -6.10 -0.73
CA VAL A 72 -1.45 -6.30 -1.13
C VAL A 72 -2.15 -4.97 -1.48
N ILE A 73 -1.92 -3.92 -0.70
CA ILE A 73 -2.53 -2.60 -0.98
C ILE A 73 -1.92 -1.94 -2.22
N THR A 74 -0.63 -2.17 -2.49
CA THR A 74 0.02 -1.73 -3.73
C THR A 74 -0.61 -2.41 -4.94
N GLU A 75 -0.77 -3.74 -4.89
CA GLU A 75 -1.43 -4.50 -5.96
C GLU A 75 -2.88 -4.05 -6.18
N MET A 76 -3.62 -3.77 -5.10
CA MET A 76 -4.97 -3.22 -5.18
C MET A 76 -5.00 -1.84 -5.86
N ARG A 77 -4.13 -0.92 -5.44
CA ARG A 77 -4.01 0.41 -6.06
C ARG A 77 -3.71 0.30 -7.55
N ASP A 78 -2.73 -0.51 -7.91
CA ASP A 78 -2.26 -0.61 -9.29
C ASP A 78 -3.32 -1.25 -10.19
N PHE A 79 -4.11 -2.19 -9.67
CA PHE A 79 -5.27 -2.74 -10.38
C PHE A 79 -6.33 -1.67 -10.66
N PHE A 80 -6.71 -0.87 -9.67
CA PHE A 80 -7.71 0.18 -9.87
C PHE A 80 -7.19 1.34 -10.72
N GLN A 81 -5.90 1.65 -10.65
CA GLN A 81 -5.27 2.62 -11.54
C GLN A 81 -5.40 2.17 -13.01
N GLN A 82 -5.13 0.91 -13.31
CA GLN A 82 -5.33 0.35 -14.65
C GLN A 82 -6.80 0.38 -15.11
N CYS A 83 -7.76 0.33 -14.18
CA CYS A 83 -9.17 0.56 -14.53
C CYS A 83 -9.42 2.02 -14.91
N VAL A 84 -8.90 2.98 -14.15
CA VAL A 84 -9.01 4.42 -14.43
C VAL A 84 -8.38 4.77 -15.78
N ASP A 85 -7.17 4.28 -16.05
CA ASP A 85 -6.42 4.59 -17.28
C ASP A 85 -7.19 4.10 -18.52
N ARG A 86 -7.74 2.88 -18.46
CA ARG A 86 -8.58 2.32 -19.54
C ARG A 86 -9.84 3.15 -19.81
N TYR A 87 -10.45 3.75 -18.79
CA TYR A 87 -11.58 4.64 -18.99
C TYR A 87 -11.18 5.91 -19.75
N GLY A 88 -10.03 6.50 -19.42
CA GLY A 88 -9.51 7.68 -20.14
C GLY A 88 -9.25 7.39 -21.62
N GLU A 89 -8.60 6.27 -21.92
CA GLU A 89 -8.30 5.86 -23.30
C GLU A 89 -9.57 5.67 -24.15
N VAL A 90 -10.62 5.07 -23.57
CA VAL A 90 -11.90 4.85 -24.27
C VAL A 90 -12.61 6.17 -24.53
N ASP A 91 -12.65 7.08 -23.56
CA ASP A 91 -13.28 8.39 -23.71
C ASP A 91 -12.55 9.25 -24.76
N ASP A 92 -11.22 9.28 -24.75
CA ASP A 92 -10.41 10.02 -25.73
C ASP A 92 -10.58 9.47 -27.16
N SER A 93 -10.64 8.14 -27.29
CA SER A 93 -10.91 7.46 -28.57
C SER A 93 -12.30 7.80 -29.10
N ASN A 94 -13.33 7.74 -28.23
CA ASN A 94 -14.70 8.09 -28.59
C ASN A 94 -14.84 9.58 -28.96
N ALA A 95 -14.22 10.48 -28.20
CA ALA A 95 -14.22 11.91 -28.48
C ALA A 95 -13.55 12.23 -29.82
N SER A 96 -12.41 11.59 -30.12
CA SER A 96 -11.70 11.72 -31.40
C SER A 96 -12.53 11.22 -32.57
N ALA A 97 -13.19 10.06 -32.42
CA ALA A 97 -14.09 9.52 -33.43
C ALA A 97 -15.29 10.45 -33.67
N LEU A 98 -15.92 10.96 -32.61
CA LEU A 98 -17.03 11.91 -32.72
C LEU A 98 -16.60 13.22 -33.39
N ALA A 99 -15.44 13.78 -33.02
CA ALA A 99 -14.91 15.00 -33.64
C ALA A 99 -14.67 14.81 -35.15
N SER A 100 -14.18 13.63 -35.57
CA SER A 100 -13.96 13.29 -36.98
C SER A 100 -15.27 13.12 -37.77
N VAL A 101 -16.37 12.76 -37.10
CA VAL A 101 -17.71 12.65 -37.70
C VAL A 101 -18.43 14.00 -37.75
N VAL A 102 -18.18 14.88 -36.77
CA VAL A 102 -18.84 16.19 -36.62
C VAL A 102 -18.17 17.31 -37.43
N THR A 103 -16.96 17.12 -37.97
CA THR A 103 -16.38 18.05 -38.96
C THR A 103 -16.83 17.68 -40.37
N PRO A 104 -17.79 18.39 -40.99
CA PRO A 104 -18.12 18.16 -42.39
C PRO A 104 -17.01 18.78 -43.25
N ARG A 105 -16.67 18.10 -44.35
CA ARG A 105 -15.84 18.66 -45.43
C ARG A 105 -16.43 19.92 -46.03
#